data_AF-A0A1Q3AP38-F1
#
_entry.id   AF-A0A1Q3AP38-F1
#
_cell.length_a   1.000
_cell.length_b   1.000
_cell.length_c   1.000
_cell.angle_alpha   90.00
_cell.angle_beta   90.00
_cell.angle_gamma   90.00
#
_symmetry.space_group_name_H-M   'P 1'
#
loop_
_entity.id
_entity.type
_entity.pdbx_description
1 polymer ?
#
loop_
_entity_poly.entity_id
_entity_poly.type
_entity_poly.pdbx_seq_one_letter_code
_entity_poly.pdbx_strand_id
1 'polypeptide(L)'
;MIPVEIGVHSPRVVQFNLAENEEGLRAVLDFVEELRDKAATRVATHQQMVSRYYNKKVNPRPLREGDLVLKNAAISDPTGTRGKLAPNWDGSYKVKKML
;
A
#
# COMPACT_ATOMS: atom_id res chain seq x y z
N MET A 1 -13.81 -46.51 -23.51
CA MET A 1 -13.87 -45.52 -24.59
C MET A 1 -13.46 -44.19 -23.99
N ILE A 2 -12.38 -43.57 -24.48
CA ILE A 2 -11.83 -42.32 -23.92
C ILE A 2 -12.23 -41.18 -24.89
N PRO A 3 -12.75 -40.04 -24.40
CA PRO A 3 -13.08 -38.94 -25.27
C PRO A 3 -11.80 -38.28 -25.81
N VAL A 4 -11.80 -37.97 -27.11
CA VAL A 4 -10.76 -37.15 -27.75
C VAL A 4 -11.02 -35.69 -27.40
N GLU A 5 -10.02 -35.02 -26.82
CA GLU A 5 -10.05 -33.57 -26.64
C GLU A 5 -9.81 -32.90 -28.00
N ILE A 6 -10.86 -32.32 -28.57
CA ILE A 6 -10.73 -31.41 -29.72
C ILE A 6 -10.35 -30.04 -29.16
N GLY A 7 -9.06 -29.72 -29.17
CA GLY A 7 -8.54 -28.44 -28.74
C GLY A 7 -8.91 -27.32 -29.71
N VAL A 8 -10.06 -26.68 -29.52
CA VAL A 8 -10.40 -25.46 -30.28
C VAL A 8 -9.49 -24.34 -29.83
N HIS A 9 -8.66 -23.84 -30.73
CA HIS A 9 -7.81 -22.69 -30.44
C HIS A 9 -8.67 -21.47 -30.11
N SER A 10 -8.32 -20.79 -29.01
CA SER A 10 -9.01 -19.56 -28.63
C SER A 10 -8.80 -18.47 -29.69
N PRO A 11 -9.73 -17.51 -29.83
CA PRO A 11 -9.57 -16.39 -30.76
C PRO A 11 -8.24 -15.65 -30.61
N ARG A 12 -7.71 -15.56 -29.37
CA ARG A 12 -6.38 -14.97 -29.11
C ARG A 12 -5.25 -15.67 -29.86
N VAL A 13 -5.34 -16.99 -30.03
CA VAL A 13 -4.34 -17.79 -30.76
C VAL A 13 -4.57 -17.69 -32.26
N VAL A 14 -5.83 -17.77 -32.69
CA VAL A 14 -6.20 -17.74 -34.12
C VAL A 14 -5.92 -16.37 -34.75
N GLN A 15 -6.11 -15.29 -34.00
CA GLN A 15 -5.97 -13.92 -34.47
C GLN A 15 -4.66 -13.25 -34.01
N PHE A 16 -3.69 -14.03 -33.52
CA PHE A 16 -2.43 -13.47 -33.04
C PHE A 16 -1.63 -12.85 -34.20
N ASN A 17 -1.38 -11.54 -34.11
CA ASN A 17 -0.47 -10.82 -34.99
C ASN A 17 0.71 -10.28 -34.17
N LEU A 18 1.91 -10.76 -34.47
CA LEU A 18 3.12 -10.40 -33.73
C LEU A 18 3.42 -8.89 -33.82
N ALA A 19 3.26 -8.30 -35.02
CA ALA A 19 3.61 -6.90 -35.25
C ALA A 19 2.67 -5.95 -34.50
N GLU A 20 1.36 -6.18 -34.60
CA GLU A 20 0.34 -5.41 -33.86
C GLU A 20 0.50 -5.57 -32.34
N ASN A 21 0.85 -6.77 -31.89
CA ASN A 21 1.11 -7.03 -30.47
C ASN A 21 2.36 -6.31 -29.96
N GLU A 22 3.46 -6.28 -30.74
CA GLU A 22 4.66 -5.54 -30.39
C GLU A 22 4.42 -4.02 -30.34
N GLU A 23 3.68 -3.49 -31.32
CA GLU A 23 3.29 -2.08 -31.34
C GLU A 23 2.41 -1.72 -30.14
N GLY A 24 1.38 -2.54 -29.87
CA GLY A 24 0.53 -2.38 -28.70
C GLY A 24 1.30 -2.46 -27.39
N LEU A 25 2.28 -3.37 -27.29
CA LEU A 25 3.13 -3.50 -26.10
C LEU A 25 3.99 -2.25 -25.88
N ARG A 26 4.60 -1.69 -26.94
CA ARG A 26 5.39 -0.45 -26.83
C ARG A 26 4.51 0.72 -26.40
N ALA A 27 3.35 0.89 -27.03
CA ALA A 27 2.40 1.93 -26.65
C ALA A 27 1.96 1.81 -25.18
N VAL A 28 1.68 0.59 -24.70
CA VAL A 28 1.36 0.37 -23.28
C VAL A 28 2.52 0.75 -22.37
N LEU A 29 3.76 0.37 -22.73
CA LEU A 29 4.96 0.71 -21.97
C LEU A 29 5.17 2.21 -21.85
N ASP A 30 4.90 2.98 -22.91
CA ASP A 30 4.98 4.44 -22.89
C ASP A 30 4.01 5.06 -21.86
N PHE A 31 2.85 4.43 -21.61
CA PHE A 31 1.86 4.90 -20.63
C PHE A 31 2.08 4.37 -19.21
N VAL A 32 2.99 3.41 -18.98
CA VAL A 32 3.15 2.79 -17.65
C VAL A 32 3.50 3.81 -16.59
N GLU A 33 4.38 4.76 -16.89
CA GLU A 33 4.78 5.81 -15.95
C GLU A 33 3.58 6.70 -15.59
N GLU A 34 2.81 7.16 -16.57
CA GLU A 34 1.61 7.95 -16.31
C GLU A 34 0.59 7.21 -15.44
N LEU A 35 0.39 5.91 -15.69
CA LEU A 35 -0.52 5.09 -14.91
C LEU A 35 -0.03 4.93 -13.46
N ARG A 36 1.28 4.76 -13.26
CA ARG A 36 1.90 4.73 -11.93
C ARG A 36 1.71 6.06 -11.21
N ASP A 37 1.91 7.19 -11.89
CA ASP A 37 1.74 8.51 -11.29
C ASP A 37 0.28 8.79 -10.93
N LYS A 38 -0.67 8.42 -11.79
CA LYS A 38 -2.11 8.48 -11.51
C LYS A 38 -2.46 7.61 -10.30
N ALA A 39 -1.91 6.40 -10.20
CA ALA A 39 -2.13 5.52 -9.07
C ALA A 39 -1.52 6.08 -7.77
N ALA A 40 -0.28 6.56 -7.81
CA ALA A 40 0.40 7.18 -6.68
C ALA A 40 -0.37 8.40 -6.16
N THR A 41 -0.85 9.25 -7.08
CA THR A 41 -1.69 10.41 -6.76
C THR A 41 -2.95 9.98 -6.00
N ARG A 42 -3.67 8.97 -6.50
CA ARG A 42 -4.88 8.45 -5.84
C ARG A 42 -4.60 7.91 -4.44
N VAL A 43 -3.50 7.17 -4.27
CA VAL A 43 -3.07 6.64 -2.96
C VAL A 43 -2.76 7.78 -2.01
N ALA A 44 -1.99 8.78 -2.45
CA ALA A 44 -1.62 9.94 -1.64
C ALA A 44 -2.87 10.76 -1.22
N THR A 45 -3.79 11.01 -2.15
CA THR A 45 -5.06 11.69 -1.83
C THR A 45 -5.86 10.91 -0.80
N HIS A 46 -5.97 9.60 -0.96
CA HIS A 46 -6.69 8.75 -0.02
C HIS A 46 -6.05 8.78 1.38
N GLN A 47 -4.72 8.62 1.46
CA GLN A 47 -3.97 8.72 2.71
C GLN A 47 -4.18 10.09 3.40
N GLN A 48 -4.17 11.18 2.63
CA GLN A 48 -4.41 12.53 3.15
C GLN A 48 -5.84 12.68 3.70
N MET A 49 -6.85 12.16 3.00
CA MET A 49 -8.23 12.18 3.47
C MET A 49 -8.38 11.42 4.79
N VAL A 50 -7.81 10.22 4.87
CA VAL A 50 -7.83 9.40 6.10
C VAL A 50 -7.12 10.12 7.24
N SER A 51 -5.94 10.69 6.99
CA SER A 51 -5.19 11.47 7.97
C SER A 51 -5.99 12.67 8.50
N ARG A 52 -6.61 13.46 7.60
CA ARG A 52 -7.49 14.58 8.00
C ARG A 52 -8.68 14.11 8.84
N TYR A 53 -9.31 12.99 8.47
CA TYR A 53 -10.44 12.46 9.20
C TYR A 53 -10.07 12.06 10.64
N TYR A 54 -8.92 11.43 10.85
CA TYR A 54 -8.46 11.07 12.20
C TYR A 54 -7.96 12.28 12.97
N ASN A 55 -7.14 13.13 12.35
CA ASN A 55 -6.52 14.28 13.00
C ASN A 55 -7.55 15.32 13.45
N LYS A 56 -8.74 15.39 12.83
CA LYS A 56 -9.81 16.30 13.30
C LYS A 56 -10.26 16.02 14.73
N LYS A 57 -10.06 14.80 15.25
CA LYS A 57 -10.42 14.39 16.61
C LYS A 57 -9.23 14.39 17.57
N VAL A 58 -8.02 14.62 17.05
CA VAL A 58 -6.81 14.65 17.88
C VAL A 58 -6.77 15.98 18.61
N ASN A 59 -6.74 15.93 19.94
CA ASN A 59 -6.48 17.10 20.77
C ASN A 59 -4.96 17.18 21.04
N PRO A 60 -4.25 18.22 20.58
CA PRO A 60 -2.84 18.39 20.87
C PRO A 60 -2.59 18.44 22.38
N ARG A 61 -1.74 17.53 22.87
CA ARG A 61 -1.27 17.52 24.25
C ARG A 61 0.24 17.77 24.27
N PRO A 62 0.69 18.96 24.69
CA PRO A 62 2.10 19.20 24.94
C PRO A 62 2.62 18.22 25.99
N LEU A 63 3.74 17.56 25.71
CA LEU A 63 4.40 16.66 26.65
C LEU A 63 5.34 17.46 27.56
N ARG A 64 5.47 17.02 28.81
CA ARG A 64 6.40 17.55 29.80
C ARG A 64 7.28 16.44 30.34
N GLU A 65 8.46 16.82 30.84
CA GLU A 65 9.29 15.88 31.60
C GLU A 65 8.48 15.29 32.76
N GLY A 66 8.59 13.98 32.95
CA GLY A 66 7.81 13.23 33.93
C GLY A 66 6.46 12.70 33.43
N ASP A 67 5.93 13.16 32.29
CA ASP A 67 4.67 12.64 31.73
C ASP A 67 4.78 11.16 31.38
N LEU A 68 3.72 10.42 31.67
CA LEU A 68 3.54 9.06 31.17
C LEU A 68 2.87 9.06 29.80
N VAL A 69 3.47 8.35 28.85
CA VAL A 69 3.03 8.23 27.46
C VAL A 69 3.09 6.79 26.98
N LEU A 70 2.28 6.44 25.98
CA LEU A 70 2.40 5.16 25.28
C LEU A 70 3.20 5.35 24.00
N LYS A 71 4.14 4.45 23.71
CA LYS A 71 4.90 4.46 22.46
C LYS A 71 4.23 3.56 21.43
N ASN A 72 4.02 4.09 20.23
CA ASN A 72 3.47 3.33 19.11
C ASN A 72 4.45 2.20 18.72
N ALA A 73 3.97 0.96 18.78
CA ALA A 73 4.78 -0.22 18.53
C ALA A 73 5.32 -0.27 17.09
N ALA A 74 4.61 0.33 16.12
CA ALA A 74 5.07 0.40 14.74
C ALA A 74 6.34 1.25 14.56
N ILE A 75 6.62 2.17 15.49
CA ILE A 75 7.87 2.95 15.48
C ILE A 75 9.03 2.12 16.04
N SER A 76 8.76 1.23 16.99
CA SER A 76 9.77 0.37 17.61
C SER A 76 10.06 -0.89 16.79
N ASP A 77 9.07 -1.42 16.07
CA ASP A 77 9.18 -2.55 15.15
C ASP A 77 8.58 -2.20 13.78
N PRO A 78 9.31 -1.45 12.94
CA PRO A 78 8.84 -1.05 11.62
C PRO A 78 8.64 -2.24 10.66
N THR A 79 9.34 -3.35 10.91
CA THR A 79 9.29 -4.56 10.08
C THR A 79 8.05 -5.42 10.39
N GLY A 80 7.33 -5.13 11.48
CA GLY A 80 6.06 -5.78 11.81
C GLY A 80 6.22 -7.25 12.23
N THR A 81 7.35 -7.59 12.84
CA THR A 81 7.70 -8.96 13.24
C THR A 81 6.76 -9.55 14.29
N ARG A 82 6.06 -8.70 15.05
CA ARG A 82 5.17 -9.11 16.15
C ARG A 82 3.83 -9.72 15.71
N GLY A 83 3.50 -9.64 14.42
CA GLY A 83 2.27 -10.21 13.87
C GLY A 83 1.01 -9.36 14.11
N LYS A 84 -0.08 -9.74 13.43
CA LYS A 84 -1.30 -8.91 13.30
C LYS A 84 -2.09 -8.71 14.60
N LEU A 85 -1.96 -9.62 15.56
CA LEU A 85 -2.69 -9.60 16.84
C LEU A 85 -1.86 -9.03 17.99
N ALA A 86 -0.66 -8.53 17.72
CA ALA A 86 0.15 -7.88 18.73
C ALA A 86 -0.46 -6.54 19.17
N PRO A 87 -0.20 -6.08 20.40
CA PRO A 87 -0.59 -4.75 20.84
C PRO A 87 -0.02 -3.64 19.94
N ASN A 88 -0.84 -2.63 19.65
CA ASN A 88 -0.42 -1.44 18.90
C ASN A 88 0.54 -0.53 19.70
N TRP A 89 0.71 -0.80 21.00
CA TRP A 89 1.49 0.02 21.94
C TRP A 89 2.48 -0.86 22.70
N ASP A 90 3.73 -0.39 22.84
CA ASP A 90 4.79 -1.12 23.55
C ASP A 90 4.61 -1.17 25.08
N GLY A 91 3.95 -0.17 25.64
CA GLY A 91 3.83 0.01 27.09
C GLY A 91 3.94 1.47 27.50
N SER A 92 3.91 1.73 28.81
CA SER A 92 4.04 3.06 29.38
C SER A 92 5.51 3.49 29.49
N TYR A 93 5.80 4.68 29.01
CA TYR A 93 7.10 5.34 29.07
C TYR A 93 6.98 6.65 29.84
N LYS A 94 8.07 7.06 30.51
CA LYS A 94 8.19 8.37 31.13
C LYS A 94 9.05 9.29 30.27
N VAL A 95 8.56 10.48 29.96
CA VAL A 95 9.34 11.50 29.23
C VAL A 95 10.49 11.96 30.12
N LYS A 96 11.74 11.69 29.71
CA LYS A 96 12.94 12.06 30.48
C LYS A 96 13.40 13.49 30.20
N LYS A 97 13.37 13.90 28.94
CA LYS A 97 13.83 15.21 28.48
C LYS A 97 13.02 15.64 27.26
N MET A 98 12.68 16.92 27.19
CA MET A 98 12.15 17.56 25.97
C MET A 98 13.32 18.11 25.14
N LEU A 99 13.29 17.86 23.83
CA LEU A 99 14.26 18.41 22.86
C LEU A 99 13.74 19.72 22.26
#